data_AF-A0A9W6WT55-F1
#
_entry.id   AF-A0A9W6WT55-F1
#
_cell.length_a   1.000
_cell.length_b   1.000
_cell.length_c   1.000
_cell.angle_alpha   90.00
_cell.angle_beta   90.00
_cell.angle_gamma   90.00
#
_symmetry.space_group_name_H-M   'P 1'
#
loop_
_entity.id
_entity.type
_entity.pdbx_description
1 polymer ?
#
loop_
_entity_poly.entity_id
_entity_poly.type
_entity_poly.pdbx_seq_one_letter_code
_entity_poly.pdbx_strand_id
1 'polypeptide(L)'
;MAPQLQKKQYNQWVADGLNPTDVMKRLQLDKSLSSPYLNAVAFYVTLFNEKHATNKVSLIGILVAHYGDDQLATVIDAARRIKSTQTIATKLQFEQLAVGLDSRKTVN
;
A
#
# COMPACT_ATOMS: atom_id res chain seq x y z
N MET A 1 20.44 -0.85 5.38
CA MET A 1 20.29 0.35 4.54
C MET A 1 19.97 1.54 5.44
N ALA A 2 20.60 2.70 5.22
CA ALA A 2 20.41 3.88 6.07
C ALA A 2 19.02 4.52 5.81
N PRO A 3 18.16 4.68 6.83
CA PRO A 3 16.78 5.19 6.66
C PRO A 3 16.67 6.57 5.98
N GLN A 4 17.70 7.41 6.13
CA GLN A 4 17.70 8.78 5.58
C GLN A 4 17.85 8.82 4.05
N LEU A 5 18.64 7.91 3.47
CA LEU A 5 18.85 7.86 2.03
C LEU A 5 17.57 7.42 1.31
N GLN A 6 16.86 6.43 1.86
CA GLN A 6 15.57 5.97 1.34
C GLN A 6 14.51 7.09 1.41
N LYS A 7 14.43 7.82 2.54
CA LYS A 7 13.51 8.96 2.65
C LYS A 7 13.81 10.05 1.62
N LYS A 8 15.09 10.38 1.39
CA LYS A 8 15.47 11.37 0.37
C LYS A 8 15.07 10.91 -1.04
N GLN A 9 15.29 9.64 -1.37
CA GLN A 9 14.89 9.07 -2.66
C GLN A 9 13.37 9.14 -2.87
N TYR A 10 12.57 8.77 -1.86
CA TYR A 10 11.12 8.83 -1.98
C TYR A 10 10.58 10.26 -2.08
N ASN A 11 11.16 11.21 -1.34
CA ASN A 11 10.81 12.62 -1.50
C ASN A 11 11.12 13.14 -2.92
N GLN A 12 12.23 12.69 -3.50
CA GLN A 12 12.55 13.04 -4.88
C GLN A 12 11.51 12.48 -5.85
N TRP A 13 11.12 11.21 -5.70
CA TRP A 13 10.07 10.60 -6.54
C TRP A 13 8.72 11.32 -6.42
N VAL A 14 8.34 11.77 -5.22
CA VAL A 14 7.14 12.60 -5.04
C VAL A 14 7.29 13.94 -5.78
N ALA A 15 8.47 14.58 -5.70
CA ALA A 15 8.75 15.83 -6.43
C ALA A 15 8.76 15.64 -7.96
N ASP A 16 9.20 14.48 -8.44
CA ASP A 16 9.18 14.07 -9.85
C ASP A 16 7.78 13.68 -10.34
N GLY A 17 6.77 13.68 -9.45
CA GLY A 17 5.38 13.39 -9.78
C GLY A 17 5.06 11.90 -9.92
N LEU A 18 5.85 11.00 -9.33
CA LEU A 18 5.55 9.57 -9.35
C LEU A 18 4.32 9.26 -8.49
N ASN A 19 3.36 8.55 -9.08
CA ASN A 19 2.15 8.14 -8.38
C ASN A 19 2.45 6.91 -7.52
N PRO A 20 1.76 6.71 -6.39
CA PRO A 20 1.95 5.51 -5.57
C PRO A 20 1.76 4.19 -6.32
N THR A 21 0.87 4.15 -7.32
CA THR A 21 0.69 2.98 -8.20
C THR A 21 1.93 2.66 -9.04
N ASP A 22 2.65 3.68 -9.51
CA ASP A 22 3.88 3.49 -10.29
C ASP A 22 5.01 2.97 -9.41
N VAL A 23 5.09 3.49 -8.17
CA VAL A 23 6.05 3.00 -7.16
C VAL A 23 5.74 1.54 -6.78
N MET A 24 4.47 1.19 -6.63
CA MET A 24 4.03 -0.19 -6.36
C MET A 24 4.51 -1.16 -7.46
N LYS A 25 4.28 -0.81 -8.74
CA LYS A 25 4.75 -1.59 -9.90
C LYS A 25 6.27 -1.66 -9.99
N ARG A 26 6.97 -0.55 -9.73
CA ARG A 26 8.45 -0.52 -9.71
C ARG A 26 9.04 -1.43 -8.65
N LEU A 27 8.36 -1.56 -7.50
CA LEU A 27 8.75 -2.44 -6.41
C LEU A 27 8.15 -3.85 -6.51
N GLN A 28 7.52 -4.16 -7.65
CA GLN A 28 6.95 -5.47 -8.00
C GLN A 28 5.88 -5.97 -7.03
N LEU A 29 5.23 -5.05 -6.31
CA LEU A 29 4.15 -5.37 -5.39
C LEU A 29 2.81 -5.62 -6.10
N ASP A 30 2.77 -5.43 -7.42
CA ASP A 30 1.68 -5.84 -8.31
C ASP A 30 1.61 -7.37 -8.51
N LYS A 31 2.69 -8.08 -8.16
CA LYS A 31 2.79 -9.55 -8.26
C LYS A 31 2.73 -10.26 -6.91
N SER A 32 3.30 -9.65 -5.86
CA SER A 32 3.33 -10.24 -4.52
C SER A 32 3.54 -9.20 -3.42
N LEU A 33 2.78 -9.31 -2.34
CA LEU A 33 2.92 -8.48 -1.13
C LEU A 33 3.91 -9.06 -0.10
N SER A 34 4.50 -10.23 -0.39
CA SER A 34 5.49 -10.90 0.45
C SER A 34 6.85 -10.21 0.49
N SER A 35 7.05 -9.20 -0.36
CA SER A 35 8.29 -8.45 -0.45
C SER A 35 8.45 -7.49 0.74
N PRO A 36 9.67 -7.34 1.30
CA PRO A 36 9.94 -6.34 2.34
C PRO A 36 9.66 -4.89 1.87
N TYR A 37 9.55 -4.66 0.56
CA TYR A 37 9.17 -3.37 -0.02
C TYR A 37 7.71 -2.96 0.25
N LEU A 38 6.87 -3.84 0.80
CA LEU A 38 5.52 -3.47 1.22
C LEU A 38 5.55 -2.31 2.24
N ASN A 39 6.49 -2.33 3.18
CA ASN A 39 6.70 -1.23 4.13
C ASN A 39 7.17 0.05 3.42
N ALA A 40 7.97 -0.07 2.36
CA ALA A 40 8.44 1.06 1.58
C ALA A 40 7.30 1.77 0.84
N VAL A 41 6.38 1.01 0.23
CA VAL A 41 5.23 1.59 -0.47
C VAL A 41 4.25 2.23 0.50
N ALA A 42 4.00 1.63 1.67
CA ALA A 42 3.18 2.28 2.69
C ALA A 42 3.76 3.62 3.15
N PHE A 43 5.08 3.66 3.37
CA PHE A 43 5.75 4.91 3.71
C PHE A 43 5.68 5.93 2.55
N TYR A 44 5.81 5.48 1.31
CA TYR A 44 5.66 6.33 0.13
C TYR A 44 4.26 6.96 0.05
N VAL A 45 3.20 6.18 0.28
CA VAL A 45 1.82 6.68 0.30
C VAL A 45 1.65 7.77 1.36
N THR A 46 2.24 7.61 2.55
CA THR A 46 2.24 8.65 3.59
C THR A 46 2.92 9.93 3.10
N LEU A 47 4.12 9.85 2.54
CA LEU A 47 4.84 11.01 2.00
C LEU A 47 4.06 11.70 0.86
N PHE A 48 3.46 10.91 -0.02
CA PHE A 48 2.63 11.41 -1.10
C PHE A 48 1.41 12.19 -0.54
N ASN A 49 0.70 11.63 0.42
CA ASN A 49 -0.47 12.27 1.03
C ASN A 49 -0.13 13.53 1.85
N GLU A 50 1.08 13.63 2.42
CA GLU A 50 1.58 14.86 3.05
C GLU A 50 1.73 16.01 2.05
N LYS A 51 2.05 15.70 0.78
CA LYS A 51 2.18 16.68 -0.30
C LYS A 51 0.87 16.92 -1.05
N HIS A 52 -0.05 15.95 -1.04
CA HIS A 52 -1.34 16.00 -1.73
C HIS A 52 -2.50 15.98 -0.74
N ALA A 53 -2.67 17.06 0.03
CA ALA A 53 -3.65 17.14 1.11
C ALA A 53 -5.12 17.00 0.64
N THR A 54 -5.43 17.42 -0.58
CA THR A 54 -6.79 17.40 -1.17
C THR A 54 -7.14 16.07 -1.84
N ASN A 55 -6.16 15.35 -2.38
CA ASN A 55 -6.36 14.12 -3.16
C ASN A 55 -5.58 12.96 -2.54
N LYS A 56 -5.89 12.67 -1.27
CA LYS A 56 -5.23 11.58 -0.54
C LYS A 56 -5.67 10.22 -1.09
N VAL A 57 -4.73 9.30 -1.12
CA VAL A 57 -4.96 7.90 -1.50
C VAL A 57 -4.65 6.98 -0.33
N SER A 58 -5.32 5.84 -0.24
CA SER A 58 -4.99 4.80 0.73
C SER A 58 -4.24 3.66 0.04
N LEU A 59 -3.28 3.04 0.75
CA LEU A 59 -2.59 1.87 0.23
C LEU A 59 -3.58 0.73 -0.04
N ILE A 60 -4.53 0.51 0.88
CA ILE A 60 -5.56 -0.51 0.68
C ILE A 60 -6.41 -0.24 -0.56
N GLY A 61 -6.79 1.00 -0.84
CA GLY A 61 -7.58 1.36 -2.02
C GLY A 61 -6.82 1.09 -3.32
N ILE A 62 -5.52 1.39 -3.34
CA ILE A 62 -4.66 1.06 -4.48
C ILE A 62 -4.57 -0.46 -4.68
N LEU A 63 -4.41 -1.21 -3.59
CA LEU A 63 -4.30 -2.67 -3.64
C LEU A 63 -5.62 -3.34 -4.06
N VAL A 64 -6.76 -2.87 -3.57
CA VAL A 64 -8.10 -3.34 -3.98
C VAL A 64 -8.32 -3.05 -5.45
N ALA A 65 -7.98 -1.85 -5.92
CA ALA A 65 -8.11 -1.49 -7.34
C ALA A 65 -7.23 -2.34 -8.27
N HIS A 66 -6.10 -2.87 -7.76
CA HIS A 66 -5.18 -3.70 -8.55
C HIS A 66 -5.51 -5.19 -8.51
N TYR A 67 -5.75 -5.74 -7.32
CA TYR A 67 -5.97 -7.18 -7.13
C TYR A 67 -7.45 -7.58 -7.15
N GLY A 68 -8.38 -6.66 -6.84
CA GLY A 68 -9.74 -7.00 -6.46
C GLY A 68 -9.81 -7.60 -5.05
N ASP A 69 -11.00 -7.64 -4.45
CA ASP A 69 -11.17 -8.01 -3.03
C ASP A 69 -10.71 -9.46 -2.72
N ASP A 70 -11.17 -10.44 -3.50
CA ASP A 70 -10.92 -11.86 -3.21
C ASP A 70 -9.44 -12.23 -3.35
N GLN A 71 -8.81 -11.80 -4.43
CA GLN A 71 -7.39 -12.07 -4.66
C GLN A 71 -6.53 -11.29 -3.66
N LEU A 72 -6.91 -10.05 -3.31
CA LEU A 72 -6.19 -9.26 -2.33
C LEU A 72 -6.13 -9.95 -0.96
N ALA A 73 -7.24 -10.55 -0.51
CA ALA A 73 -7.28 -11.27 0.77
C ALA A 73 -6.27 -12.42 0.78
N THR A 74 -6.14 -13.14 -0.34
CA THR A 74 -5.20 -14.26 -0.50
C THR A 74 -3.74 -13.80 -0.44
N VAL A 75 -3.39 -12.73 -1.15
CA VAL A 75 -2.00 -12.21 -1.15
C VAL A 75 -1.63 -11.54 0.17
N ILE A 76 -2.59 -10.92 0.87
CA ILE A 76 -2.38 -10.40 2.23
C ILE A 76 -2.12 -11.54 3.20
N ASP A 77 -2.88 -12.65 3.14
CA ASP A 77 -2.68 -13.79 4.03
C ASP A 77 -1.28 -14.41 3.85
N ALA A 78 -0.80 -14.52 2.61
CA ALA A 78 0.57 -14.95 2.33
C ALA A 78 1.63 -13.99 2.94
N ALA A 79 1.43 -12.68 2.81
CA ALA A 79 2.33 -11.67 3.39
C ALA A 79 2.30 -11.66 4.92
N ARG A 80 1.19 -12.04 5.57
CA ARG A 80 1.10 -12.14 7.04
C ARG A 80 1.98 -13.23 7.63
N ARG A 81 2.26 -14.27 6.86
CA ARG A 81 3.09 -15.42 7.30
C ARG A 81 4.59 -15.11 7.30
N ILE A 82 4.99 -13.96 6.73
CA ILE A 82 6.38 -13.55 6.62
C ILE A 82 6.68 -12.48 7.67
N LYS A 83 7.67 -12.74 8.54
CA LYS A 83 8.00 -11.87 9.69
C LYS A 83 8.23 -10.40 9.32
N SER A 84 8.86 -10.12 8.18
CA SER A 84 9.17 -8.74 7.74
C SER A 84 7.95 -7.95 7.26
N THR A 85 6.86 -8.62 6.88
CA THR A 85 5.63 -8.02 6.35
C THR A 85 4.42 -8.27 7.23
N GLN A 86 4.55 -9.09 8.29
CA GLN A 86 3.44 -9.52 9.14
C GLN A 86 2.62 -8.34 9.70
N THR A 87 3.29 -7.34 10.28
CA THR A 87 2.63 -6.20 10.91
C THR A 87 1.82 -5.38 9.91
N ILE A 88 2.43 -5.01 8.78
CA ILE A 88 1.76 -4.22 7.75
C ILE A 88 0.66 -5.02 7.04
N ALA A 89 0.88 -6.30 6.75
CA ALA A 89 -0.13 -7.15 6.12
C ALA A 89 -1.34 -7.38 7.04
N THR A 90 -1.12 -7.51 8.35
CA THR A 90 -2.23 -7.60 9.31
C THR A 90 -3.04 -6.30 9.35
N LYS A 91 -2.38 -5.14 9.33
CA LYS A 91 -3.06 -3.84 9.23
C LYS A 91 -3.89 -3.75 7.94
N LEU A 92 -3.32 -4.13 6.80
CA LEU A 92 -4.02 -4.12 5.51
C LEU A 92 -5.23 -5.05 5.50
N GLN A 93 -5.18 -6.20 6.18
CA GLN A 93 -6.33 -7.09 6.30
C GLN A 93 -7.50 -6.41 7.04
N PHE A 94 -7.23 -5.71 8.14
CA PHE A 94 -8.25 -4.96 8.86
C PHE A 94 -8.84 -3.83 8.00
N GLU A 95 -7.98 -3.10 7.28
CA GLU A 95 -8.42 -2.04 6.36
C GLU A 95 -9.29 -2.60 5.22
N GLN A 96 -8.93 -3.76 4.66
CA GLN A 96 -9.71 -4.42 3.61
C GLN A 96 -11.14 -4.74 4.08
N LEU A 97 -11.26 -5.32 5.28
CA LEU A 97 -12.56 -5.65 5.87
C LEU A 97 -13.39 -4.40 6.14
N ALA A 98 -12.77 -3.32 6.61
CA ALA A 98 -13.45 -2.04 6.85
C ALA A 98 -14.00 -1.44 5.56
N VAL A 99 -13.20 -1.39 4.48
CA VAL A 99 -13.63 -0.90 3.16
C VAL A 99 -14.80 -1.71 2.61
N GLY A 100 -14.75 -3.04 2.76
CA GLY A 100 -15.85 -3.92 2.35
C GLY A 100 -17.14 -3.68 3.15
N LEU A 101 -17.04 -3.40 4.45
CA LEU A 101 -18.21 -3.07 5.29
C LEU A 101 -18.83 -1.72 4.91
N ASP A 102 -18.01 -0.71 4.61
CA ASP A 102 -18.51 0.59 4.17
C ASP A 102 -19.19 0.49 2.80
N SER A 103 -18.60 -0.29 1.87
CA SER A 103 -19.20 -0.56 0.55
C SER A 103 -20.54 -1.30 0.63
N ARG A 104 -20.74 -2.15 1.65
CA ARG A 104 -22.02 -2.84 1.92
C ARG A 104 -23.06 -1.96 2.60
N LYS A 105 -22.64 -0.92 3.34
CA LYS A 105 -23.56 0.04 3.96
C LYS A 105 -24.09 1.09 2.98
N THR A 106 -23.35 1.37 1.90
CA THR A 106 -23.79 2.31 0.85
C THR A 106 -24.84 1.75 -0.10
N VAL A 107 -25.17 0.47 0.02
CA VAL A 107 -26.25 -0.21 -0.72
C VAL A 107 -27.36 -0.62 0.25
N ASN A 108 -28.04 0.36 0.86
CA ASN A 108 -29.35 0.15 1.47
C ASN A 108 -30.14 1.45 1.53
#